data_AF-A0AAE3RHJ3-F1
#
_entry.id   AF-A0AAE3RHJ3-F1
#
_cell.length_a   1.000
_cell.length_b   1.000
_cell.length_c   1.000
_cell.angle_alpha   90.00
_cell.angle_beta   90.00
_cell.angle_gamma   90.00
#
_symmetry.space_group_name_H-M   'P 1'
#
loop_
_entity.id
_entity.type
_entity.pdbx_description
1 polymer ?
#
loop_
_entity_poly.entity_id
_entity_poly.type
_entity_poly.pdbx_seq_one_letter_code
_entity_poly.pdbx_strand_id
1 'polypeptide(L)'
;MVSGLSIGIEDSNPSHLKIIDPEPEDPVIITESEMEFVKDAATRGVMAKLLRSTGFETAAEAVAAPCGKPQAIPPSTKKTDKKRIEFLSDRDRRAREELLESTSRAHLFGGRYRGREVTFQLPRPIYIYDDMISKVTVRQGMNVDAIYLLREQPTIETLIAPSRNHWIDMMGANNIQDDEQTATLQFGSIFRSELILN
;
A
#
# COMPACT_ATOMS: atom_id res chain seq x y z
N MET A 1 12.06 0.06 15.30
CA MET A 1 12.51 0.58 13.97
C MET A 1 12.87 2.06 14.15
N VAL A 2 14.14 2.46 14.03
CA VAL A 2 14.56 3.86 14.26
C VAL A 2 14.41 4.64 12.95
N SER A 3 13.55 5.67 12.93
CA SER A 3 13.42 6.60 11.80
C SER A 3 13.73 8.01 12.28
N GLY A 4 14.59 8.71 11.54
CA GLY A 4 14.93 10.12 11.80
C GLY A 4 14.35 11.01 10.70
N LEU A 5 13.76 12.14 11.09
CA LEU A 5 13.26 13.16 10.16
C LEU A 5 13.91 14.50 10.52
N SER A 6 14.58 15.12 9.54
CA SER A 6 15.18 16.44 9.67
C SER A 6 14.44 17.41 8.76
N ILE A 7 13.86 18.45 9.34
CA ILE A 7 13.22 19.56 8.61
C ILE A 7 13.96 20.84 8.99
N GLY A 8 14.50 21.52 7.98
CA GLY A 8 15.19 22.81 8.11
C GLY A 8 14.65 23.83 7.12
N ILE A 9 14.81 25.11 7.46
CA ILE A 9 14.57 26.26 6.60
C ILE A 9 15.94 26.90 6.34
N GLU A 10 16.21 27.37 5.11
CA GLU A 10 17.43 28.16 4.84
C GLU A 10 17.49 29.34 5.85
N ASP A 11 18.61 29.48 6.55
CA ASP A 11 18.91 30.49 7.59
C ASP A 11 18.33 30.31 9.00
N SER A 12 17.82 29.13 9.38
CA SER A 12 17.47 28.81 10.78
C SER A 12 18.11 27.51 11.25
N ASN A 13 18.35 27.38 12.57
CA ASN A 13 18.87 26.16 13.17
C ASN A 13 17.92 24.98 12.85
N PRO A 14 18.41 23.89 12.21
CA PRO A 14 17.56 22.78 11.81
C PRO A 14 16.94 22.11 13.04
N SER A 15 15.63 21.90 13.02
CA SER A 15 14.96 21.11 14.05
C SER A 15 15.19 19.63 13.76
N HIS A 16 15.76 18.91 14.72
CA HIS A 16 16.11 17.50 14.58
C HIS A 16 15.15 16.64 15.41
N LEU A 17 14.22 15.94 14.75
CA LEU A 17 13.33 14.98 15.39
C LEU A 17 13.93 13.57 15.26
N LYS A 18 14.41 13.03 16.39
CA LYS A 18 14.88 11.65 16.49
C LYS A 18 13.82 10.82 17.21
N ILE A 19 13.14 9.93 16.49
CA ILE A 19 12.21 8.97 17.09
C ILE A 19 13.02 7.72 17.44
N ILE A 20 13.28 7.53 18.74
CA ILE A 20 13.92 6.33 19.26
C ILE A 20 12.79 5.42 19.75
N ASP A 21 12.63 4.29 19.07
CA ASP A 21 11.76 3.20 19.49
C ASP A 21 12.53 2.38 20.54
N PRO A 22 12.21 2.48 21.84
CA PRO A 22 12.94 1.77 22.88
C PRO A 22 12.75 0.26 22.68
N GLU A 23 13.80 -0.52 22.95
CA GLU A 23 13.63 -1.97 23.03
C GLU A 23 12.67 -2.28 24.20
N PRO A 24 11.62 -3.08 23.97
CA PRO A 24 10.68 -3.40 25.02
C PRO A 24 11.35 -4.29 26.07
N GLU A 25 11.09 -4.01 27.36
CA GLU A 25 11.63 -4.80 28.47
C GLU A 25 11.14 -6.26 28.42
N ASP A 26 9.91 -6.47 27.95
CA ASP A 26 9.33 -7.77 27.69
C ASP A 26 9.23 -8.04 26.18
N PRO A 27 9.69 -9.22 25.69
CA PRO A 27 9.55 -9.55 24.29
C PRO A 27 8.07 -9.66 23.90
N VAL A 28 7.73 -9.18 22.70
CA VAL A 28 6.39 -9.40 22.12
C VAL A 28 6.25 -10.88 21.79
N ILE A 29 5.41 -11.58 22.55
CA ILE A 29 5.08 -13.00 22.33
C ILE A 29 3.76 -13.06 21.57
N ILE A 30 3.78 -13.67 20.38
CA ILE A 30 2.56 -13.96 19.61
C ILE A 30 2.10 -15.36 19.98
N THR A 31 0.92 -15.46 20.60
CA THR A 31 0.28 -16.73 20.91
C THR A 31 -0.48 -17.30 19.71
N GLU A 32 -0.80 -18.60 19.72
CA GLU A 32 -1.62 -19.21 18.66
C GLU A 32 -2.99 -18.53 18.51
N SER A 33 -3.60 -18.10 19.63
CA SER A 33 -4.86 -17.35 19.64
C SER A 33 -4.78 -15.98 18.96
N GLU A 34 -3.58 -15.42 18.81
CA GLU A 34 -3.37 -14.11 18.18
C GLU A 34 -3.02 -14.20 16.69
N MET A 35 -2.79 -15.42 16.19
CA MET A 35 -2.31 -15.66 14.83
C MET A 35 -3.26 -15.11 13.77
N GLU A 36 -4.57 -15.12 14.01
CA GLU A 36 -5.56 -14.57 13.08
C GLU A 36 -5.45 -13.04 12.95
N PHE A 37 -5.19 -12.33 14.05
CA PHE A 37 -4.97 -10.89 14.05
C PHE A 37 -3.66 -10.52 13.36
N VAL A 38 -2.60 -11.30 13.58
CA VAL A 38 -1.30 -11.10 12.92
C VAL A 38 -1.43 -11.27 11.41
N LYS A 39 -2.12 -12.33 10.96
CA LYS A 39 -2.38 -12.58 9.54
C LYS A 39 -3.20 -11.46 8.91
N ASP A 40 -4.26 -11.01 9.58
CA ASP A 40 -5.08 -9.89 9.10
C ASP A 40 -4.27 -8.60 8.97
N ALA A 41 -3.49 -8.25 10.00
CA ALA A 41 -2.63 -7.08 9.99
C ALA A 41 -1.58 -7.12 8.87
N ALA A 42 -0.91 -8.28 8.69
CA ALA A 42 0.05 -8.48 7.61
C ALA A 42 -0.61 -8.35 6.23
N THR A 43 -1.78 -8.97 6.05
CA THR A 43 -2.56 -8.94 4.81
C THR A 43 -2.94 -7.50 4.42
N ARG A 44 -3.46 -6.73 5.37
CA ARG A 44 -3.79 -5.31 5.17
C ARG A 44 -2.56 -4.46 4.88
N GLY A 45 -1.47 -4.71 5.60
CA GLY A 45 -0.20 -4.01 5.41
C GLY A 45 0.37 -4.21 4.01
N VAL A 46 0.37 -5.46 3.52
CA VAL A 46 0.79 -5.79 2.15
C VAL A 46 -0.13 -5.10 1.14
N MET A 47 -1.44 -5.27 1.27
CA MET A 47 -2.39 -4.67 0.32
C MET A 47 -2.28 -3.14 0.27
N ALA A 48 -2.20 -2.48 1.42
CA ALA A 48 -2.00 -1.04 1.50
C ALA A 48 -0.70 -0.61 0.82
N LYS A 49 0.40 -1.37 1.00
CA LYS A 49 1.66 -1.11 0.30
C LYS A 49 1.52 -1.21 -1.22
N LEU A 50 0.84 -2.25 -1.71
CA LEU A 50 0.60 -2.44 -3.15
C LEU A 50 -0.23 -1.27 -3.71
N LEU A 51 -1.30 -0.87 -3.02
CA LEU A 51 -2.15 0.27 -3.38
C LEU A 51 -1.35 1.59 -3.44
N ARG A 52 -0.53 1.91 -2.42
CA ARG A 52 0.33 3.12 -2.45
C ARG A 52 1.32 3.08 -3.62
N SER A 53 1.94 1.91 -3.84
CA SER A 53 2.89 1.75 -4.96
C SER A 53 2.23 1.91 -6.34
N THR A 54 0.92 1.81 -6.45
CA THR A 54 0.16 2.02 -7.71
C THR A 54 -0.56 3.37 -7.75
N GLY A 55 -0.45 4.17 -6.67
CA GLY A 55 -1.05 5.50 -6.56
C GLY A 55 -2.49 5.53 -6.03
N PHE A 56 -2.97 4.49 -5.35
CA PHE A 56 -4.26 4.47 -4.65
C PHE A 56 -4.07 4.79 -3.16
N GLU A 57 -3.73 6.03 -2.84
CA GLU A 57 -3.39 6.44 -1.46
C GLU A 57 -4.60 6.39 -0.53
N THR A 58 -5.77 6.79 -1.02
CA THR A 58 -6.99 6.84 -0.21
C THR A 58 -7.49 5.43 0.12
N ALA A 59 -7.51 4.54 -0.87
CA ALA A 59 -7.85 3.14 -0.68
C ALA A 59 -6.80 2.42 0.20
N ALA A 60 -5.51 2.73 0.01
CA ALA A 60 -4.46 2.17 0.86
C ALA A 60 -4.66 2.53 2.33
N GLU A 61 -5.00 3.79 2.61
CA GLU A 61 -5.32 4.22 3.96
C GLU A 61 -6.51 3.42 4.49
N ALA A 62 -7.63 3.38 3.76
CA ALA A 62 -8.85 2.68 4.15
C ALA A 62 -8.62 1.20 4.52
N VAL A 63 -7.81 0.49 3.73
CA VAL A 63 -7.47 -0.92 3.98
C VAL A 63 -6.60 -1.10 5.22
N ALA A 64 -5.57 -0.26 5.38
CA ALA A 64 -4.58 -0.38 6.46
C ALA A 64 -5.19 -0.14 7.85
N ALA A 65 -6.13 0.81 7.94
CA ALA A 65 -6.68 1.24 9.22
C ALA A 65 -8.20 1.37 9.13
N PRO A 66 -8.97 0.28 8.95
CA PRO A 66 -10.40 0.32 8.62
C PRO A 66 -11.23 1.13 9.62
N CYS A 67 -10.85 1.10 10.90
CA CYS A 67 -11.55 1.80 11.99
C CYS A 67 -11.19 3.29 12.15
N GLY A 68 -10.21 3.81 11.41
CA GLY A 68 -9.82 5.22 11.42
C GLY A 68 -9.15 5.75 12.70
N LYS A 69 -9.24 5.03 13.82
CA LYS A 69 -8.55 5.29 15.08
C LYS A 69 -8.15 3.97 15.78
N PRO A 70 -7.05 3.94 16.55
CA PRO A 70 -6.68 2.78 17.35
C PRO A 70 -7.79 2.42 18.36
N GLN A 71 -8.01 1.13 18.57
CA GLN A 71 -9.10 0.57 19.41
C GLN A 71 -9.03 0.97 20.90
N ALA A 72 -7.96 1.64 21.35
CA ALA A 72 -7.72 2.01 22.74
C ALA A 72 -8.47 3.28 23.22
N ILE A 73 -9.66 3.59 22.68
CA ILE A 73 -10.48 4.72 23.15
C ILE A 73 -11.69 4.17 23.92
N PRO A 74 -11.94 4.61 25.17
CA PRO A 74 -13.06 4.16 26.00
C PRO A 74 -14.43 4.29 25.30
N PRO A 75 -15.44 3.50 25.70
CA PRO A 75 -16.77 3.52 25.08
C PRO A 75 -17.31 4.95 25.06
N SER A 76 -17.66 5.41 23.87
CA SER A 76 -17.94 6.81 23.63
C SER A 76 -19.40 7.16 23.85
N THR A 77 -19.66 8.40 24.24
CA THR A 77 -21.03 8.92 24.33
C THR A 77 -21.70 8.89 22.95
N LYS A 78 -23.04 8.79 22.88
CA LYS A 78 -23.83 8.71 21.63
C LYS A 78 -23.43 9.73 20.54
N LYS A 79 -22.91 10.91 20.91
CA LYS A 79 -22.46 11.96 19.97
C LYS A 79 -21.12 11.64 19.30
N THR A 80 -20.19 11.00 20.01
CA THR A 80 -18.87 10.67 19.46
C THR A 80 -18.95 9.46 18.53
N ASP A 81 -19.83 8.50 18.84
CA ASP A 81 -20.12 7.37 17.94
C ASP A 81 -20.69 7.86 16.60
N LYS A 82 -21.58 8.86 16.62
CA LYS A 82 -22.09 9.47 15.38
C LYS A 82 -20.98 10.07 14.52
N LYS A 83 -20.06 10.84 15.12
CA LYS A 83 -18.91 11.42 14.40
C LYS A 83 -17.96 10.36 13.84
N ARG A 84 -17.76 9.26 14.57
CA ARG A 84 -16.98 8.11 14.08
C ARG A 84 -17.64 7.48 12.86
N ILE A 85 -18.93 7.20 12.92
CA ILE A 85 -19.69 6.61 11.82
C ILE A 85 -19.65 7.51 10.58
N GLU A 86 -19.84 8.83 10.75
CA GLU A 86 -19.74 9.81 9.66
C GLU A 86 -18.34 9.82 9.04
N PHE A 87 -17.28 9.80 9.85
CA PHE A 87 -15.90 9.75 9.37
C PHE A 87 -15.59 8.47 8.58
N LEU A 88 -16.04 7.31 9.08
CA LEU A 88 -15.86 6.02 8.41
C LEU A 88 -16.60 5.98 7.08
N SER A 89 -17.85 6.44 7.07
CA SER A 89 -18.67 6.58 5.86
C SER A 89 -18.00 7.47 4.81
N ASP A 90 -17.51 8.64 5.21
CA ASP A 90 -16.82 9.55 4.29
C ASP A 90 -15.55 8.92 3.70
N ARG A 91 -14.77 8.25 4.53
CA ARG A 91 -13.53 7.61 4.10
C ARG A 91 -13.79 6.43 3.17
N ASP A 92 -14.77 5.59 3.49
CA ASP A 92 -15.21 4.50 2.63
C ASP A 92 -15.66 5.04 1.26
N ARG A 93 -16.49 6.09 1.26
CA ARG A 93 -16.92 6.78 0.04
C ARG A 93 -15.74 7.29 -0.78
N ARG A 94 -14.79 8.00 -0.17
CA ARG A 94 -13.61 8.53 -0.89
C ARG A 94 -12.72 7.40 -1.46
N ALA A 95 -12.54 6.31 -0.72
CA ALA A 95 -11.82 5.14 -1.23
C ALA A 95 -12.55 4.51 -2.43
N ARG A 96 -13.87 4.37 -2.36
CA ARG A 96 -14.68 3.88 -3.48
C ARG A 96 -14.60 4.77 -4.72
N GLU A 97 -14.54 6.09 -4.52
CA GLU A 97 -14.38 7.08 -5.59
C GLU A 97 -13.00 6.96 -6.24
N GLU A 98 -11.93 6.82 -5.46
CA GLU A 98 -10.57 6.63 -6.00
C GLU A 98 -10.46 5.34 -6.85
N LEU A 99 -11.18 4.29 -6.45
CA LEU A 99 -11.21 3.00 -7.14
C LEU A 99 -12.08 2.98 -8.40
N LEU A 100 -12.84 4.04 -8.70
CA LEU A 100 -13.59 4.15 -9.96
C LEU A 100 -12.70 4.08 -11.19
N GLU A 101 -13.23 3.52 -12.28
CA GLU A 101 -12.57 3.50 -13.58
C GLU A 101 -12.38 4.88 -14.19
N SER A 102 -13.28 5.82 -13.89
CA SER A 102 -13.17 7.22 -14.33
C SER A 102 -12.02 7.99 -13.67
N THR A 103 -11.36 7.43 -12.65
CA THR A 103 -10.23 8.06 -11.98
C THR A 103 -8.97 7.92 -12.83
N SER A 104 -8.16 8.99 -12.94
CA SER A 104 -6.99 9.10 -13.81
C SER A 104 -5.82 8.20 -13.38
N ARG A 105 -5.93 6.90 -13.68
CA ARG A 105 -4.84 5.93 -13.53
C ARG A 105 -4.63 5.20 -14.85
N ALA A 106 -3.36 4.98 -15.19
CA ALA A 106 -3.01 4.37 -16.46
C ALA A 106 -3.42 2.89 -16.45
N HIS A 107 -3.98 2.43 -17.57
CA HIS A 107 -4.12 1.02 -17.84
C HIS A 107 -2.77 0.46 -18.32
N LEU A 108 -2.30 -0.58 -17.65
CA LEU A 108 -0.98 -1.18 -17.85
C LEU A 108 -1.14 -2.66 -18.23
N PHE A 109 -0.07 -3.24 -18.79
CA PHE A 109 0.05 -4.67 -19.09
C PHE A 109 -1.15 -5.25 -19.90
N GLY A 110 -1.51 -4.56 -20.98
CA GLY A 110 -2.62 -4.94 -21.85
C GLY A 110 -4.00 -4.66 -21.26
N GLY A 111 -4.12 -3.65 -20.39
CA GLY A 111 -5.40 -3.21 -19.82
C GLY A 111 -5.87 -3.97 -18.57
N ARG A 112 -5.22 -5.09 -18.24
CA ARG A 112 -5.57 -5.95 -17.11
C ARG A 112 -5.22 -5.37 -15.74
N TYR A 113 -4.38 -4.34 -15.72
CA TYR A 113 -3.95 -3.69 -14.50
C TYR A 113 -4.14 -2.18 -14.60
N ARG A 114 -4.34 -1.53 -13.46
CA ARG A 114 -4.46 -0.09 -13.35
C ARG A 114 -3.49 0.44 -12.29
N GLY A 115 -2.78 1.53 -12.61
CA GLY A 115 -1.82 2.11 -11.68
C GLY A 115 -1.04 3.27 -12.28
N ARG A 116 0.28 3.25 -12.11
CA ARG A 116 1.18 4.34 -12.51
C ARG A 116 2.39 3.85 -13.28
N GLU A 117 2.84 4.69 -14.19
CA GLU A 117 4.11 4.58 -14.90
C GLU A 117 4.92 5.83 -14.59
N VAL A 118 6.17 5.66 -14.21
CA VAL A 118 7.08 6.78 -13.94
C VAL A 118 8.42 6.48 -14.61
N THR A 119 8.90 7.43 -15.41
CA THR A 119 10.23 7.38 -16.02
C THR A 119 11.15 8.37 -15.32
N PHE A 120 12.29 7.89 -14.85
CA PHE A 120 13.32 8.69 -14.22
C PHE A 120 14.54 8.76 -15.13
N GLN A 121 15.07 9.96 -15.32
CA GLN A 121 16.38 10.14 -15.93
C GLN A 121 17.46 9.85 -14.89
N LEU A 122 18.44 9.01 -15.22
CA LEU A 122 19.57 8.80 -14.34
C LEU A 122 20.46 10.05 -14.35
N PRO A 123 20.99 10.48 -13.19
CA PRO A 123 21.87 11.66 -13.12
C PRO A 123 23.18 11.44 -13.89
N ARG A 124 23.60 10.18 -14.03
CA ARG A 124 24.67 9.73 -14.92
C ARG A 124 24.28 8.40 -15.55
N PRO A 125 24.61 8.15 -16.83
CA PRO A 125 24.39 6.84 -17.41
C PRO A 125 25.20 5.77 -16.68
N ILE A 126 24.66 4.57 -16.62
CA ILE A 126 25.33 3.36 -16.13
C ILE A 126 25.46 2.37 -17.28
N TYR A 127 26.47 1.49 -17.23
CA TYR A 127 26.66 0.46 -18.25
C TYR A 127 26.29 -0.90 -17.66
N ILE A 128 25.40 -1.62 -18.33
CA ILE A 128 24.97 -2.98 -17.97
C ILE A 128 25.12 -3.82 -19.24
N TYR A 129 25.95 -4.87 -19.20
CA TYR A 129 26.24 -5.72 -20.37
C TYR A 129 26.60 -4.93 -21.65
N ASP A 130 27.47 -3.92 -21.51
CA ASP A 130 27.88 -2.97 -22.56
C ASP A 130 26.79 -2.01 -23.10
N ASP A 131 25.54 -2.15 -22.65
CA ASP A 131 24.47 -1.20 -22.93
C ASP A 131 24.51 -0.01 -21.98
N MET A 132 24.46 1.20 -22.55
CA MET A 132 24.39 2.45 -21.81
C MET A 132 22.95 2.74 -21.40
N ILE A 133 22.66 2.61 -20.11
CA ILE A 133 21.36 2.93 -19.51
C ILE A 133 21.38 4.36 -19.00
N SER A 134 20.43 5.18 -19.45
CA SER A 134 20.30 6.59 -19.09
C SER A 134 18.94 6.92 -18.47
N LYS A 135 17.97 6.00 -18.57
CA LYS A 135 16.60 6.14 -18.10
C LYS A 135 16.13 4.84 -17.48
N VAL A 136 15.26 4.96 -16.48
CA VAL A 136 14.58 3.82 -15.89
C VAL A 136 13.09 4.10 -15.86
N THR A 137 12.29 3.21 -16.44
CA THR A 137 10.83 3.28 -16.39
C THR A 137 10.32 2.25 -15.39
N VAL A 138 9.52 2.68 -14.43
CA VAL A 138 8.86 1.82 -13.46
C VAL A 138 7.37 1.83 -13.73
N ARG A 139 6.81 0.66 -14.04
CA ARG A 139 5.38 0.43 -14.23
C ARG A 139 4.85 -0.38 -13.07
N GLN A 140 3.83 0.12 -12.37
CA GLN A 140 3.25 -0.58 -11.23
C GLN A 140 1.73 -0.57 -11.37
N GLY A 141 1.11 -1.75 -11.34
CA GLY A 141 -0.32 -1.89 -11.55
C GLY A 141 -0.96 -2.89 -10.59
N MET A 142 -2.20 -2.60 -10.20
CA MET A 142 -3.09 -3.52 -9.50
C MET A 142 -4.09 -4.10 -10.48
N ASN A 143 -4.40 -5.38 -10.34
CA ASN A 143 -5.34 -6.08 -11.22
C ASN A 143 -6.72 -5.42 -11.15
N VAL A 144 -7.34 -5.18 -12.31
CA VAL A 144 -8.64 -4.51 -12.44
C VAL A 144 -9.74 -5.25 -11.66
N ASP A 145 -9.73 -6.58 -11.64
CA ASP A 145 -10.72 -7.37 -10.90
C ASP A 145 -10.53 -7.19 -9.38
N ALA A 146 -9.29 -7.13 -8.91
CA ALA A 146 -9.00 -6.85 -7.51
C ALA A 146 -9.45 -5.43 -7.10
N ILE A 147 -9.29 -4.44 -8.00
CA ILE A 147 -9.80 -3.08 -7.80
C ILE A 147 -11.32 -3.10 -7.64
N TYR A 148 -12.01 -3.82 -8.53
CA TYR A 148 -13.46 -3.93 -8.53
C TYR A 148 -13.96 -4.55 -7.22
N LEU A 149 -13.38 -5.69 -6.81
CA LEU A 149 -13.71 -6.37 -5.57
C LEU A 149 -13.43 -5.50 -4.34
N LEU A 150 -12.28 -4.82 -4.30
CA LEU A 150 -11.94 -3.91 -3.20
C LEU A 150 -12.92 -2.74 -3.11
N ARG A 151 -13.43 -2.25 -4.23
CA ARG A 151 -14.38 -1.13 -4.26
C ARG A 151 -15.73 -1.49 -3.64
N GLU A 152 -16.13 -2.75 -3.67
CA GLU A 152 -17.36 -3.18 -2.99
C GLU A 152 -17.27 -2.94 -1.48
N GLN A 153 -16.10 -3.16 -0.89
CA GLN A 153 -15.88 -2.96 0.55
C GLN A 153 -14.41 -2.59 0.87
N PRO A 154 -14.01 -1.32 0.70
CA PRO A 154 -12.65 -0.88 0.98
C PRO A 154 -12.36 -0.76 2.48
N THR A 155 -13.40 -0.57 3.30
CA THR A 155 -13.30 -0.58 4.77
C THR A 155 -13.92 -1.86 5.37
N ILE A 156 -13.07 -2.83 5.74
CA ILE A 156 -13.49 -4.06 6.43
C ILE A 156 -13.13 -3.91 7.91
N GLU A 157 -14.11 -3.64 8.77
CA GLU A 157 -13.89 -3.38 10.21
C GLU A 157 -13.57 -4.64 11.04
N THR A 158 -14.00 -5.81 10.56
CA THR A 158 -13.73 -7.10 11.20
C THR A 158 -12.43 -7.72 10.68
N LEU A 159 -12.02 -8.85 11.26
CA LEU A 159 -11.03 -9.70 10.61
C LEU A 159 -11.48 -10.03 9.19
N ILE A 160 -10.53 -9.99 8.27
CA ILE A 160 -10.81 -10.36 6.90
C ILE A 160 -11.03 -11.87 6.82
N ALA A 161 -12.23 -12.26 6.39
CA ALA A 161 -12.55 -13.63 6.05
C ALA A 161 -12.28 -13.88 4.55
N PRO A 162 -11.40 -14.83 4.20
CA PRO A 162 -11.14 -15.20 2.80
C PRO A 162 -12.41 -15.56 2.03
N SER A 163 -13.37 -16.23 2.68
CA SER A 163 -14.64 -16.66 2.10
C SER A 163 -15.61 -15.54 1.67
N ARG A 164 -15.34 -14.29 2.06
CA ARG A 164 -16.15 -13.12 1.67
C ARG A 164 -15.37 -12.12 0.81
N ASN A 165 -14.04 -12.09 0.93
CA ASN A 165 -13.18 -11.05 0.34
C ASN A 165 -12.25 -11.63 -0.73
N HIS A 166 -12.80 -11.79 -1.93
CA HIS A 166 -12.21 -12.50 -3.07
C HIS A 166 -10.85 -11.95 -3.55
N TRP A 167 -10.48 -10.71 -3.22
CA TRP A 167 -9.19 -10.15 -3.66
C TRP A 167 -8.00 -10.75 -2.90
N ILE A 168 -8.21 -11.38 -1.73
CA ILE A 168 -7.11 -12.04 -0.99
C ILE A 168 -6.67 -13.31 -1.66
N ASP A 169 -7.59 -14.04 -2.29
CA ASP A 169 -7.23 -15.25 -3.03
C ASP A 169 -6.37 -14.93 -4.27
N MET A 170 -6.38 -13.67 -4.71
CA MET A 170 -5.49 -13.17 -5.76
C MET A 170 -4.09 -12.82 -5.23
N MET A 171 -3.93 -12.64 -3.92
CA MET A 171 -2.62 -12.60 -3.28
C MET A 171 -2.06 -14.02 -3.23
N GLY A 172 -0.95 -14.23 -3.91
CA GLY A 172 -0.32 -15.54 -4.04
C GLY A 172 1.19 -15.44 -3.84
N ALA A 173 1.90 -16.45 -4.31
CA ALA A 173 3.34 -16.47 -4.27
C ALA A 173 3.95 -15.26 -5.01
N ASN A 174 5.10 -14.83 -4.52
CA ASN A 174 5.90 -13.80 -5.17
C ASN A 174 6.74 -14.45 -6.25
N ASN A 175 6.69 -13.90 -7.45
CA ASN A 175 7.53 -14.32 -8.56
C ASN A 175 8.37 -13.11 -9.00
N ILE A 176 9.67 -13.33 -9.09
CA ILE A 176 10.63 -12.35 -9.60
C ILE A 176 11.22 -12.98 -10.85
N GLN A 177 11.13 -12.25 -11.96
CA GLN A 177 11.72 -12.62 -13.24
C GLN A 177 12.54 -11.45 -13.72
N ASP A 178 13.80 -11.70 -14.03
CA ASP A 178 14.68 -10.72 -14.62
C ASP A 178 15.20 -11.20 -15.97
N ASP A 179 15.30 -10.25 -16.89
CA ASP A 179 16.09 -10.31 -18.11
C ASP A 179 17.08 -9.13 -18.11
N GLU A 180 17.94 -9.05 -19.13
CA GLU A 180 19.03 -8.06 -19.19
C GLU A 180 18.55 -6.60 -19.12
N GLN A 181 17.32 -6.30 -19.56
CA GLN A 181 16.79 -4.93 -19.64
C GLN A 181 15.52 -4.70 -18.81
N THR A 182 14.89 -5.77 -18.30
CA THR A 182 13.62 -5.71 -17.58
C THR A 182 13.65 -6.61 -16.35
N ALA A 183 13.21 -6.07 -15.21
CA ALA A 183 12.92 -6.85 -14.02
C ALA A 183 11.43 -6.77 -13.69
N THR A 184 10.77 -7.92 -13.58
CA THR A 184 9.36 -8.07 -13.24
C THR A 184 9.22 -8.65 -11.84
N LEU A 185 8.42 -7.99 -11.00
CA LEU A 185 7.97 -8.47 -9.70
C LEU A 185 6.46 -8.65 -9.72
N GLN A 186 5.99 -9.85 -9.42
CA GLN A 186 4.58 -10.20 -9.39
C GLN A 186 4.21 -10.79 -8.03
N PHE A 187 3.10 -10.31 -7.45
CA PHE A 187 2.50 -10.88 -6.24
C PHE A 187 1.19 -11.54 -6.64
N GLY A 188 1.16 -12.88 -6.70
CA GLY A 188 0.00 -13.63 -7.19
C GLY A 188 -0.53 -13.09 -8.53
N SER A 189 -1.85 -12.93 -8.64
CA SER A 189 -2.48 -12.24 -9.78
C SER A 189 -2.90 -10.81 -9.47
N ILE A 190 -2.72 -10.34 -8.22
CA ILE A 190 -3.22 -9.04 -7.75
C ILE A 190 -2.37 -7.85 -8.18
N PHE A 191 -1.05 -8.03 -8.31
CA PHE A 191 -0.13 -6.92 -8.54
C PHE A 191 1.03 -7.32 -9.44
N ARG A 192 1.43 -6.37 -10.29
CA ARG A 192 2.60 -6.48 -11.16
C ARG A 192 3.39 -5.17 -11.15
N SER A 193 4.70 -5.29 -11.01
CA SER A 193 5.67 -4.21 -11.15
C SER A 193 6.70 -4.60 -12.20
N GLU A 194 7.01 -3.70 -13.11
CA GLU A 194 8.13 -3.83 -14.06
C GLU A 194 9.07 -2.66 -13.89
N LEU A 195 10.36 -2.94 -13.91
CA LEU A 195 11.44 -1.98 -14.03
C LEU A 195 12.10 -2.22 -15.38
N ILE A 196 12.13 -1.20 -16.23
CA ILE A 196 12.64 -1.26 -17.60
C ILE A 196 13.81 -0.30 -17.71
N LEU A 197 14.97 -0.82 -18.08
CA LEU A 197 16.21 -0.09 -18.32
C LEU A 197 16.22 0.42 -19.76
N ASN A 198 16.48 1.73 -19.95
CA ASN A 198 16.52 2.39 -21.27
C ASN A 198 17.69 3.37 -21.40
#